data_AF-A0A7Y0KP89-F1
#
_entry.id   AF-A0A7Y0KP89-F1
#
_cell.length_a   1.000
_cell.length_b   1.000
_cell.length_c   1.000
_cell.angle_alpha   90.00
_cell.angle_beta   90.00
_cell.angle_gamma   90.00
#
_symmetry.space_group_name_H-M   'P 1'
#
loop_
_entity.id
_entity.type
_entity.pdbx_description
1 polymer ?
#
loop_
_entity_poly.entity_id
_entity_poly.type
_entity_poly.pdbx_seq_one_letter_code
_entity_poly.pdbx_strand_id
1 'polypeptide(L)'
;GDAAATVAGPRLRVSLEQRRGASPVVRSFAAVPATVVTNRELTARAGQPGGRSVRHVEVALPAGTSYRTGDHLGVLPRNDVGLLNRVIARFGLDAGQFVTIDAPAGAPTHLPTGTPYPLLGILAGCVELQDVATRPQLTALAESMPPGAARDHLTGLAATDEASRA
;
A
#
# COMPACT_ATOMS: atom_id res chain seq x y z
N GLY A 1 -33.49 -54.66 11.46
CA GLY A 1 -33.50 -53.40 10.69
C GLY A 1 -32.24 -52.68 11.06
N ASP A 2 -31.24 -52.72 10.18
CA ASP A 2 -29.92 -52.15 10.42
C ASP A 2 -29.90 -50.76 9.80
N ALA A 3 -29.93 -49.73 10.66
CA ALA A 3 -29.92 -48.34 10.23
C ALA A 3 -28.46 -47.93 9.99
N ALA A 4 -28.01 -48.05 8.74
CA ALA A 4 -26.72 -47.55 8.30
C ALA A 4 -26.64 -46.03 8.55
N ALA A 5 -25.79 -45.64 9.50
CA ALA A 5 -25.51 -44.24 9.79
C ALA A 5 -24.79 -43.63 8.58
N THR A 6 -25.46 -42.69 7.90
CA THR A 6 -24.88 -41.87 6.84
C THR A 6 -23.81 -40.99 7.46
N VAL A 7 -22.54 -41.29 7.19
CA VAL A 7 -21.43 -40.41 7.59
C VAL A 7 -21.56 -39.12 6.77
N ALA A 8 -22.06 -38.07 7.41
CA ALA A 8 -22.25 -36.78 6.79
C ALA A 8 -20.90 -36.25 6.30
N GLY A 9 -20.79 -36.00 4.99
CA GLY A 9 -19.60 -35.42 4.38
C GLY A 9 -19.26 -34.05 4.96
N PRO A 10 -18.06 -33.54 4.68
CA PRO A 10 -17.61 -32.26 5.25
C PRO A 10 -18.59 -31.13 4.90
N ARG A 11 -19.07 -30.42 5.94
CA ARG A 11 -20.05 -29.32 5.83
C ARG A 11 -19.53 -28.09 5.07
N LEU A 12 -18.21 -27.98 4.91
CA LEU A 12 -17.56 -26.85 4.29
C LEU A 12 -16.60 -27.34 3.22
N ARG A 13 -16.59 -26.65 2.08
CA ARG A 13 -15.58 -26.77 1.04
C ARG A 13 -14.94 -25.41 0.87
N VAL A 14 -13.62 -25.37 0.95
CA VAL A 14 -12.83 -24.13 0.83
C VAL A 14 -12.16 -24.12 -0.54
N SER A 15 -12.34 -23.04 -1.29
CA SER A 15 -11.54 -22.70 -2.46
C SER A 15 -10.75 -21.43 -2.16
N LEU A 16 -9.51 -21.37 -2.62
CA LEU A 16 -8.62 -20.23 -2.43
C LEU A 16 -8.28 -19.64 -3.79
N GLU A 17 -8.48 -18.33 -3.95
CA GLU A 17 -8.13 -17.59 -5.15
C GLU A 17 -7.14 -16.47 -4.79
N GLN A 18 -6.04 -16.38 -5.54
CA GLN A 18 -5.06 -15.31 -5.36
C GLN A 18 -5.40 -14.13 -6.27
N ARG A 19 -6.16 -13.16 -5.77
CA ARG A 19 -6.54 -11.94 -6.51
C ARG A 19 -5.47 -10.84 -6.52
N ARG A 20 -4.19 -11.18 -6.33
CA ARG A 20 -3.08 -10.19 -6.29
C ARG A 20 -2.98 -9.39 -7.60
N GLY A 21 -3.28 -10.02 -8.75
CA GLY A 21 -3.35 -9.36 -10.06
C GLY A 21 -4.56 -8.44 -10.28
N ALA A 22 -5.54 -8.45 -9.37
CA ALA A 22 -6.70 -7.56 -9.43
C ALA A 22 -6.46 -6.20 -8.78
N SER A 23 -5.30 -5.99 -8.13
CA SER A 23 -4.92 -4.67 -7.64
C SER A 23 -4.79 -3.71 -8.82
N PRO A 24 -5.46 -2.54 -8.79
CA PRO A 24 -5.34 -1.53 -9.84
C PRO A 24 -3.88 -1.13 -10.10
N VAL A 25 -3.08 -0.97 -9.05
CA VAL A 25 -1.65 -0.63 -9.16
C VAL A 25 -0.87 -1.72 -9.88
N VAL A 26 -1.10 -3.00 -9.58
CA VAL A 26 -0.44 -4.11 -10.27
C VAL A 26 -0.75 -4.09 -11.78
N ARG A 27 -2.00 -3.78 -12.14
CA ARG A 27 -2.40 -3.64 -13.55
C ARG A 27 -1.76 -2.42 -14.22
N SER A 28 -1.75 -1.27 -13.54
CA SER A 28 -1.19 -0.03 -14.08
C SER A 28 0.31 -0.16 -14.38
N PHE A 29 1.06 -0.89 -13.55
CA PHE A 29 2.50 -1.09 -13.74
C PHE A 29 2.85 -2.41 -14.45
N ALA A 30 1.86 -3.16 -14.96
CA ALA A 30 2.04 -4.49 -15.55
C ALA A 30 2.92 -5.42 -14.69
N ALA A 31 2.80 -5.31 -13.37
CA ALA A 31 3.68 -6.00 -12.44
C ALA A 31 3.34 -7.49 -12.37
N VAL A 32 4.38 -8.31 -12.36
CA VAL A 32 4.26 -9.77 -12.25
C VAL A 32 4.72 -10.24 -10.86
N PRO A 33 4.01 -11.18 -10.23
CA PRO A 33 4.48 -11.80 -8.99
C PRO A 33 5.83 -12.49 -9.22
N ALA A 34 6.79 -12.23 -8.34
CA ALA A 34 8.10 -12.87 -8.33
C ALA A 34 8.42 -13.43 -6.95
N THR A 35 9.32 -14.42 -6.88
CA THR A 35 9.69 -15.08 -5.63
C THR A 35 11.07 -14.60 -5.18
N VAL A 36 11.17 -14.11 -3.95
CA VAL A 36 12.48 -13.87 -3.33
C VAL A 36 13.05 -15.22 -2.87
N VAL A 37 14.21 -15.60 -3.41
CA VAL A 37 14.88 -16.88 -3.08
C VAL A 37 15.99 -16.70 -2.04
N THR A 38 16.61 -15.51 -2.02
CA THR A 38 17.63 -15.16 -1.02
C THR A 38 17.33 -13.77 -0.47
N ASN A 39 17.47 -13.58 0.84
CA ASN A 39 17.48 -12.29 1.51
C ASN A 39 18.43 -12.37 2.69
N ARG A 40 19.61 -11.75 2.57
CA ARG A 40 20.64 -11.79 3.62
C ARG A 40 21.23 -10.42 3.90
N GLU A 41 21.66 -10.22 5.13
CA GLU A 41 22.35 -9.02 5.56
C GLU A 41 23.77 -8.96 4.96
N LEU A 42 24.17 -7.77 4.54
CA LEU A 42 25.52 -7.49 4.06
C LEU A 42 26.36 -6.74 5.09
N THR A 43 25.74 -6.07 6.07
CA THR A 43 26.47 -5.32 7.09
C THR A 43 26.54 -6.08 8.42
N ALA A 44 27.76 -6.22 8.95
CA ALA A 44 27.98 -6.85 10.25
C ALA A 44 27.36 -6.07 11.43
N ARG A 45 27.13 -4.76 11.25
CA ARG A 45 26.55 -3.87 12.28
C ARG A 45 25.04 -3.72 12.19
N ALA A 46 24.36 -4.43 11.30
CA ALA A 46 22.89 -4.38 11.23
C ALA A 46 22.28 -4.73 12.60
N GLY A 47 21.26 -3.96 13.01
CA GLY A 47 20.59 -4.13 14.30
C GLY A 47 21.34 -3.53 15.50
N GLN A 48 22.53 -2.96 15.31
CA GLN A 48 23.25 -2.24 16.37
C GLN A 48 22.91 -0.74 16.34
N PRO A 49 23.06 -0.02 17.47
CA PRO A 49 22.90 1.44 17.50
C PRO A 49 23.79 2.12 16.46
N GLY A 50 23.19 2.96 15.62
CA GLY A 50 23.86 3.65 14.52
C GLY A 50 24.26 2.75 13.33
N GLY A 51 24.00 1.44 13.38
CA GLY A 51 24.22 0.52 12.28
C GLY A 51 23.15 0.65 11.19
N ARG A 52 23.56 0.59 9.92
CA ARG A 52 22.64 0.55 8.77
C ARG A 52 22.47 -0.90 8.29
N SER A 53 21.26 -1.28 7.90
CA SER A 53 21.00 -2.56 7.22
C SER A 53 21.15 -2.38 5.70
N VAL A 54 21.86 -3.30 5.05
CA VAL A 54 21.97 -3.40 3.59
C VAL A 54 21.75 -4.86 3.22
N ARG A 55 20.76 -5.15 2.38
CA ARG A 55 20.38 -6.52 2.05
C ARG A 55 20.82 -6.93 0.65
N HIS A 56 21.31 -8.16 0.52
CA HIS A 56 21.42 -8.88 -0.76
C HIS A 56 20.13 -9.68 -0.96
N VAL A 57 19.43 -9.38 -2.05
CA VAL A 57 18.16 -10.02 -2.39
C VAL A 57 18.29 -10.67 -3.76
N GLU A 58 17.93 -11.94 -3.86
CA GLU A 58 17.81 -12.66 -5.12
C GLU A 58 16.34 -12.92 -5.40
N VAL A 59 15.92 -12.60 -6.62
CA VAL A 59 14.54 -12.77 -7.07
C VAL A 59 14.54 -13.76 -8.22
N ALA A 60 13.79 -14.84 -8.08
CA ALA A 60 13.56 -15.77 -9.17
C ALA A 60 12.81 -15.05 -10.29
N LEU A 61 13.41 -15.06 -11.48
CA LEU A 61 12.85 -14.37 -12.63
C LEU A 61 11.52 -15.05 -13.03
N PRO A 62 10.41 -14.31 -13.11
CA PRO A 62 9.13 -14.86 -13.52
C PRO A 62 9.21 -15.47 -14.92
N ALA A 63 8.41 -16.51 -15.17
CA ALA A 63 8.37 -17.16 -16.48
C ALA A 63 8.09 -16.16 -17.61
N GLY A 64 8.84 -16.28 -18.71
CA GLY A 64 8.73 -15.36 -19.86
C GLY A 64 9.38 -13.99 -19.67
N THR A 65 10.03 -13.73 -18.54
CA THR A 65 10.81 -12.51 -18.32
C THR A 65 12.24 -12.72 -18.79
N SER A 66 12.83 -11.72 -19.45
CA SER A 66 14.26 -11.64 -19.73
C SER A 66 14.81 -10.33 -19.17
N TYR A 67 16.10 -10.31 -18.83
CA TYR A 67 16.79 -9.11 -18.35
C TYR A 67 18.23 -9.12 -18.85
N ARG A 68 18.85 -7.95 -18.82
CA ARG A 68 20.29 -7.75 -19.06
C ARG A 68 20.92 -7.04 -17.88
N THR A 69 22.23 -7.19 -17.74
CA THR A 69 23.01 -6.41 -16.77
C THR A 69 22.83 -4.92 -17.06
N GLY A 70 22.51 -4.17 -16.01
CA GLY A 70 22.20 -2.74 -16.10
C GLY A 70 20.70 -2.43 -16.12
N ASP A 71 19.83 -3.42 -16.36
CA ASP A 71 18.38 -3.24 -16.25
C ASP A 71 17.98 -2.99 -14.78
N HIS A 72 16.86 -2.28 -14.60
CA HIS A 72 16.31 -1.97 -13.29
C HIS A 72 15.12 -2.88 -12.94
N LEU A 73 15.02 -3.26 -11.66
CA LEU A 73 13.88 -3.98 -11.12
C LEU A 73 12.90 -2.99 -10.47
N GLY A 74 11.72 -2.85 -11.07
CA GLY A 74 10.59 -2.17 -10.42
C GLY A 74 9.97 -3.07 -9.34
N VAL A 75 9.78 -2.53 -8.14
CA VAL A 75 9.16 -3.23 -7.01
C VAL A 75 7.95 -2.44 -6.56
N LEU A 76 6.79 -3.09 -6.45
CA LEU A 76 5.60 -2.52 -5.83
C LEU A 76 5.61 -2.85 -4.33
N PRO A 77 5.93 -1.89 -3.44
CA PRO A 77 5.97 -2.14 -2.01
C PRO A 77 4.56 -2.23 -1.43
N ARG A 78 4.50 -2.73 -0.20
CA ARG A 78 3.30 -2.61 0.63
C ARG A 78 3.63 -1.84 1.89
N ASN A 79 2.71 -0.97 2.30
CA ASN A 79 2.80 -0.28 3.57
C ASN A 79 2.77 -1.29 4.72
N ASP A 80 3.58 -1.00 5.75
CA ASP A 80 3.65 -1.82 6.96
C ASP A 80 2.32 -1.77 7.75
N VAL A 81 2.01 -2.86 8.46
CA VAL A 81 0.77 -3.00 9.23
C VAL A 81 0.68 -1.96 10.36
N GLY A 82 1.81 -1.62 10.98
CA GLY A 82 1.86 -0.55 11.98
C GLY A 82 1.43 0.80 11.42
N LEU A 83 1.85 1.11 10.18
CA LEU A 83 1.45 2.33 9.49
C LEU A 83 -0.06 2.35 9.19
N LEU A 84 -0.61 1.23 8.71
CA LEU A 84 -2.04 1.07 8.48
C LEU A 84 -2.84 1.29 9.77
N ASN A 85 -2.41 0.69 10.87
CA ASN A 85 -3.06 0.83 12.17
C ASN A 85 -3.08 2.29 12.65
N ARG A 86 -2.02 3.06 12.42
CA ARG A 86 -2.01 4.49 12.75
C ARG A 86 -3.06 5.27 11.96
N VAL A 87 -3.20 5.01 10.67
CA VAL A 87 -4.19 5.67 9.81
C VAL A 87 -5.60 5.31 10.27
N ILE A 88 -5.87 4.03 10.49
CA ILE A 88 -7.17 3.53 10.96
C ILE A 88 -7.57 4.19 12.28
N ALA A 89 -6.66 4.18 13.27
CA ALA A 89 -6.92 4.80 14.56
C ALA A 89 -7.12 6.31 14.46
N ARG A 90 -6.31 7.00 13.63
CA ARG A 90 -6.37 8.46 13.46
C ARG A 90 -7.70 8.95 12.88
N PHE A 91 -8.31 8.17 12.00
CA PHE A 91 -9.56 8.51 11.31
C PHE A 91 -10.78 7.74 11.82
N GLY A 92 -10.63 6.87 12.83
CA GLY A 92 -11.73 6.08 13.38
C GLY A 92 -12.35 5.12 12.37
N LEU A 93 -11.53 4.56 11.48
CA LEU A 93 -11.99 3.64 10.42
C LEU A 93 -12.12 2.21 10.97
N ASP A 94 -12.86 1.36 10.26
CA ASP A 94 -12.94 -0.08 10.54
C ASP A 94 -12.20 -0.87 9.44
N ALA A 95 -11.26 -1.72 9.87
CA ALA A 95 -10.43 -2.56 9.02
C ALA A 95 -11.24 -3.55 8.15
N GLY A 96 -12.47 -3.90 8.56
CA GLY A 96 -13.38 -4.74 7.80
C GLY A 96 -14.13 -4.01 6.68
N GLN A 97 -14.02 -2.68 6.58
CA GLN A 97 -14.79 -1.88 5.63
C GLN A 97 -14.33 -2.07 4.18
N PHE A 98 -15.29 -1.90 3.28
CA PHE A 98 -15.06 -1.73 1.86
C PHE A 98 -15.37 -0.28 1.49
N VAL A 99 -14.57 0.28 0.59
CA VAL A 99 -14.71 1.64 0.08
C VAL A 99 -15.00 1.56 -1.41
N THR A 100 -15.97 2.34 -1.87
CA THR A 100 -16.17 2.65 -3.28
C THR A 100 -15.70 4.07 -3.51
N ILE A 101 -14.74 4.25 -4.42
CA ILE A 101 -14.21 5.57 -4.79
C ILE A 101 -14.82 5.95 -6.14
N ASP A 102 -15.50 7.09 -6.18
CA ASP A 102 -16.00 7.66 -7.43
C ASP A 102 -15.03 8.73 -7.92
N ALA A 103 -14.71 8.68 -9.21
CA ALA A 103 -13.86 9.66 -9.86
C ALA A 103 -14.51 10.10 -11.18
N PRO A 104 -14.29 11.35 -11.63
CA PRO A 104 -14.71 11.78 -12.95
C PRO A 104 -14.17 10.85 -14.04
N ALA A 105 -14.94 10.67 -15.12
CA ALA A 105 -14.52 9.84 -16.24
C ALA A 105 -13.17 10.34 -16.81
N GLY A 106 -12.20 9.42 -16.93
CA GLY A 106 -10.86 9.74 -17.43
C GLY A 106 -9.92 10.41 -16.41
N ALA A 107 -10.32 10.55 -15.14
CA ALA A 107 -9.43 11.07 -14.11
C ALA A 107 -8.19 10.15 -13.96
N PRO A 108 -6.96 10.69 -14.05
CA PRO A 108 -5.75 9.88 -13.91
C PRO A 108 -5.60 9.43 -12.46
N THR A 109 -5.88 8.14 -12.20
CA THR A 109 -5.70 7.54 -10.87
C THR A 109 -5.37 6.06 -10.97
N HIS A 110 -4.61 5.59 -9.99
CA HIS A 110 -4.33 4.18 -9.77
C HIS A 110 -5.18 3.59 -8.63
N LEU A 111 -6.19 4.32 -8.15
CA LEU A 111 -7.14 3.85 -7.15
C LEU A 111 -8.23 2.98 -7.78
N PRO A 112 -8.78 1.99 -7.04
CA PRO A 112 -9.95 1.25 -7.50
C PRO A 112 -11.17 2.17 -7.50
N THR A 113 -11.74 2.43 -8.68
CA THR A 113 -12.93 3.28 -8.84
C THR A 113 -14.16 2.48 -9.27
N GLY A 114 -15.34 2.99 -8.91
CA GLY A 114 -16.65 2.44 -9.34
C GLY A 114 -16.99 1.03 -8.84
N THR A 115 -16.17 0.45 -7.96
CA THR A 115 -16.40 -0.89 -7.38
C THR A 115 -16.00 -0.93 -5.90
N PRO A 116 -16.73 -1.67 -5.04
CA PRO A 116 -16.32 -1.85 -3.65
C PRO A 116 -14.96 -2.56 -3.56
N TYR A 117 -14.04 -1.98 -2.79
CA TYR A 117 -12.69 -2.52 -2.58
C TYR A 117 -12.31 -2.50 -1.09
N PRO A 118 -11.61 -3.53 -0.56
CA PRO A 118 -11.23 -3.55 0.86
C PRO A 118 -10.40 -2.32 1.24
N LEU A 119 -10.79 -1.62 2.31
CA LEU A 119 -10.06 -0.45 2.82
C LEU A 119 -8.58 -0.77 3.07
N LEU A 120 -8.32 -1.90 3.73
CA LEU A 120 -6.95 -2.37 3.97
C LEU A 120 -6.16 -2.60 2.69
N GLY A 121 -6.82 -3.03 1.61
CA GLY A 121 -6.17 -3.23 0.31
C GLY A 121 -5.74 -1.91 -0.31
N ILE A 122 -6.57 -0.86 -0.19
CA ILE A 122 -6.22 0.50 -0.62
C ILE A 122 -5.05 1.03 0.21
N LEU A 123 -5.15 1.03 1.54
CA LEU A 123 -4.11 1.56 2.42
C LEU A 123 -2.79 0.79 2.30
N ALA A 124 -2.84 -0.52 2.06
CA ALA A 124 -1.64 -1.34 1.97
C ALA A 124 -0.83 -1.13 0.70
N GLY A 125 -1.42 -0.68 -0.41
CA GLY A 125 -0.70 -0.73 -1.69
C GLY A 125 -1.23 0.15 -2.81
N CYS A 126 -2.23 1.00 -2.56
CA CYS A 126 -2.73 1.94 -3.56
C CYS A 126 -2.39 3.40 -3.25
N VAL A 127 -1.80 3.68 -2.09
CA VAL A 127 -1.46 5.04 -1.62
C VAL A 127 -0.10 5.08 -0.94
N GLU A 128 0.60 6.21 -1.07
CA GLU A 128 1.82 6.52 -0.30
C GLU A 128 1.44 7.22 1.01
N LEU A 129 2.02 6.78 2.12
CA LEU A 129 1.64 7.18 3.48
C LEU A 129 2.80 7.80 4.27
N GLN A 130 3.99 7.88 3.70
CA GLN A 130 5.21 8.34 4.36
C GLN A 130 5.89 9.51 3.67
N ASP A 131 5.56 9.80 2.41
CA ASP A 131 6.07 10.98 1.73
C ASP A 131 5.72 12.26 2.49
N VAL A 132 6.62 13.24 2.40
CA VAL A 132 6.40 14.55 2.98
C VAL A 132 5.16 15.16 2.34
N ALA A 133 4.21 15.58 3.18
CA ALA A 133 2.98 16.19 2.73
C ALA A 133 3.28 17.40 1.83
N THR A 134 2.71 17.38 0.63
CA THR A 134 2.87 18.44 -0.37
C THR A 134 2.02 19.65 -0.01
N ARG A 135 2.38 20.84 -0.51
CA ARG A 135 1.59 22.06 -0.27
C ARG A 135 0.10 21.90 -0.64
N PRO A 136 -0.28 21.33 -1.81
CA PRO A 136 -1.69 21.07 -2.11
C PRO A 136 -2.39 20.18 -1.07
N GLN A 137 -1.70 19.17 -0.53
CA GLN A 137 -2.25 18.30 0.51
C GLN A 137 -2.41 19.06 1.84
N LEU A 138 -1.47 19.93 2.20
CA LEU A 138 -1.56 20.78 3.38
C LEU A 138 -2.73 21.77 3.28
N THR A 139 -2.90 22.40 2.12
CA THR A 139 -4.05 23.28 1.84
C THR A 139 -5.36 22.51 2.00
N ALA A 140 -5.51 21.36 1.34
CA ALA A 140 -6.72 20.55 1.43
C ALA A 140 -7.02 20.10 2.88
N LEU A 141 -5.98 19.75 3.64
CA LEU A 141 -6.13 19.39 5.05
C LEU A 141 -6.59 20.60 5.88
N ALA A 142 -6.00 21.78 5.69
CA ALA A 142 -6.39 22.99 6.41
C ALA A 142 -7.84 23.40 6.11
N GLU A 143 -8.29 23.27 4.86
CA GLU A 143 -9.66 23.55 4.44
C GLU A 143 -10.69 22.63 5.11
N SER A 144 -10.30 21.39 5.41
CA SER A 144 -11.13 20.41 6.11
C SER A 144 -11.24 20.61 7.63
N MET A 145 -10.48 21.55 8.19
CA MET A 145 -10.38 21.77 9.64
C MET A 145 -11.22 22.96 10.11
N PRO A 146 -11.76 22.93 11.34
CA PRO A 146 -12.37 24.11 11.94
C PRO A 146 -11.32 25.24 12.13
N PRO A 147 -11.75 26.51 12.21
CA PRO A 147 -10.86 27.62 12.52
C PRO A 147 -10.08 27.39 13.84
N GLY A 148 -8.80 27.72 13.84
CA GLY A 148 -7.93 27.60 15.02
C GLY A 148 -6.46 27.43 14.68
N ALA A 149 -5.61 27.48 15.70
CA ALA A 149 -4.15 27.54 15.55
C ALA A 149 -3.55 26.41 14.69
N ALA A 150 -4.09 25.19 14.76
CA ALA A 150 -3.62 24.07 13.95
C ALA A 150 -3.89 24.27 12.44
N ARG A 151 -5.07 24.81 12.08
CA ARG A 151 -5.40 25.17 10.70
C ARG A 151 -4.52 26.30 10.19
N ASP A 152 -4.30 27.32 11.02
CA ASP A 152 -3.47 28.48 10.68
C ASP A 152 -2.02 28.06 10.43
N HIS A 153 -1.50 27.13 11.25
CA HIS A 153 -0.16 26.56 11.06
C HIS A 153 -0.01 25.83 9.72
N LEU A 154 -0.97 24.96 9.36
CA LEU A 154 -0.94 24.25 8.08
C LEU A 154 -1.06 25.22 6.89
N THR A 155 -1.89 26.26 7.03
CA THR A 155 -2.03 27.32 6.02
C THR A 155 -0.71 28.06 5.82
N GLY A 156 0.01 28.34 6.92
CA GLY A 156 1.36 28.92 6.88
C GLY A 156 2.37 28.03 6.14
N LEU A 157 2.40 26.72 6.42
CA LEU A 157 3.28 25.77 5.72
C LEU A 157 2.93 25.62 4.22
N ALA A 158 1.67 25.83 3.85
CA ALA A 158 1.21 25.75 2.47
C ALA A 158 1.53 27.02 1.66
N ALA A 159 1.75 28.17 2.33
CA ALA A 159 2.11 29.42 1.68
C ALA A 159 3.53 29.34 1.07
N THR A 160 3.74 30.08 -0.02
CA THR A 160 5.06 30.21 -0.63
C THR A 160 5.96 31.09 0.23
N ASP A 161 7.05 30.52 0.74
CA ASP A 161 8.16 31.32 1.27
C ASP A 161 8.82 32.10 0.13
N GLU A 162 8.55 33.40 0.05
CA GLU A 162 9.40 34.36 -0.66
C GLU A 162 10.82 34.39 -0.04
N ALA A 163 10.98 33.88 1.19
CA ALA A 163 12.24 33.73 1.92
C ALA A 163 13.11 32.52 1.52
N SER A 164 12.61 31.57 0.71
CA SER A 164 13.45 30.47 0.18
C SER A 164 14.17 30.83 -1.13
N ARG A 165 14.01 32.07 -1.61
CA ARG A 165 14.63 32.59 -2.84
C ARG A 165 15.62 33.74 -2.62
N ALA A 166 15.98 34.05 -1.37
CA ALA A 166 16.98 35.06 -1.02
C ALA A 166 18.29 34.41 -0.55
#